data_AF-A0A962JMW5-F1
#
_entry.id   AF-A0A962JMW5-F1
#
_cell.length_a   1.000
_cell.length_b   1.000
_cell.length_c   1.000
_cell.angle_alpha   90.00
_cell.angle_beta   90.00
_cell.angle_gamma   90.00
#
_symmetry.space_group_name_H-M   'P 1'
#
loop_
_entity.id
_entity.type
_entity.pdbx_description
1 polymer ?
#
loop_
_entity_poly.entity_id
_entity_poly.type
_entity_poly.pdbx_seq_one_letter_code
_entity_poly.pdbx_strand_id
1 'polypeptide(L)'
;EFPQENHWIKCPEHAVLNMSDTFALYNEPYSYFDMEDLKPLCQLTLTTQGLQISPESGSHIELQNKEASTTAKIISSRMLKAEQKKQKTLQLCNFPLAGQQTIGYPVWRFKW
;
A
#
# COMPACT_ATOMS: atom_id res chain seq x y z
N GLU A 1 27.50 -0.78 -3.44
CA GLU A 1 26.62 -0.34 -2.34
C GLU A 1 25.24 -0.95 -2.55
N PHE A 2 24.63 -1.53 -1.52
CA PHE A 2 23.23 -1.97 -1.59
C PHE A 2 22.34 -0.72 -1.52
N PRO A 3 21.25 -0.63 -2.30
CA PRO A 3 20.33 0.49 -2.17
C PRO A 3 19.79 0.51 -0.74
N GLN A 4 19.94 1.65 -0.07
CA GLN A 4 19.36 1.90 1.25
C GLN A 4 17.86 1.61 1.17
N GLU A 5 17.39 0.62 1.92
CA GLU A 5 15.97 0.33 2.06
C GLU A 5 15.36 1.45 2.90
N ASN A 6 14.52 2.30 2.29
CA ASN A 6 13.73 3.27 3.04
C ASN A 6 12.71 2.50 3.91
N HIS A 7 12.78 2.66 5.22
CA HIS A 7 11.97 1.98 6.24
C HIS A 7 10.63 2.70 6.52
N TRP A 8 9.52 2.23 5.97
CA TRP A 8 8.21 2.86 6.14
C TRP A 8 7.78 3.07 7.62
N ILE A 9 7.40 4.31 8.00
CA ILE A 9 6.98 4.68 9.39
C ILE A 9 5.53 4.24 9.68
N LYS A 10 5.36 2.92 9.75
CA LYS A 10 4.43 2.14 10.59
C LYS A 10 4.58 0.68 10.17
N CYS A 11 5.75 0.12 10.49
CA CYS A 11 5.98 -1.32 10.49
C CYS A 11 5.90 -1.85 11.94
N PRO A 12 4.72 -2.05 12.54
CA PRO A 12 4.59 -3.26 13.33
C PRO A 12 4.57 -4.39 12.29
N GLU A 13 5.40 -5.42 12.46
CA GLU A 13 5.41 -6.59 11.56
C GLU A 13 4.00 -7.20 11.34
N HIS A 14 3.02 -6.79 12.17
CA HIS A 14 1.59 -7.05 12.02
C HIS A 14 0.78 -5.78 12.34
N ALA A 15 0.15 -5.15 11.33
CA ALA A 15 -0.87 -4.13 11.53
C ALA A 15 -2.26 -4.79 11.53
N VAL A 16 -3.05 -4.58 12.59
CA VAL A 16 -4.45 -5.02 12.65
C VAL A 16 -5.34 -3.86 12.22
N LEU A 17 -6.10 -4.08 11.15
CA LEU A 17 -7.15 -3.17 10.70
C LEU A 17 -8.44 -3.54 11.43
N ASN A 18 -8.99 -2.62 12.23
CA ASN A 18 -10.34 -2.81 12.77
C ASN A 18 -11.39 -2.46 11.71
N MET A 19 -12.60 -2.96 11.94
CA MET A 19 -13.76 -2.61 11.12
C MET A 19 -14.05 -1.11 11.23
N SER A 20 -14.30 -0.48 10.08
CA SER A 20 -14.59 0.94 9.92
C SER A 20 -13.45 1.90 10.27
N ASP A 21 -12.28 1.39 10.67
CA ASP A 21 -11.10 2.21 10.88
C ASP A 21 -10.38 2.45 9.55
N THR A 22 -9.93 3.69 9.37
CA THR A 22 -9.09 4.09 8.23
C THR A 22 -7.63 4.11 8.66
N PHE A 23 -6.81 3.37 7.94
CA PHE A 23 -5.36 3.30 8.12
C PHE A 23 -4.67 3.91 6.92
N ALA A 24 -3.84 4.93 7.15
CA ALA A 24 -3.06 5.57 6.12
C ALA A 24 -1.65 4.96 6.03
N LEU A 25 -1.23 4.61 4.81
CA LEU A 25 0.13 4.19 4.49
C LEU A 25 0.93 5.42 4.04
N TYR A 26 2.14 5.58 4.58
CA TYR A 26 3.01 6.71 4.30
C TYR A 26 4.36 6.25 3.76
N ASN A 27 5.01 7.12 3.01
CA ASN A 27 6.42 6.95 2.73
C ASN A 27 7.26 7.24 4.00
N GLU A 28 8.43 6.61 4.17
CA GLU A 28 9.36 7.07 5.21
C GLU A 28 9.84 8.46 4.82
N PRO A 29 9.68 9.47 5.69
CA PRO A 29 10.31 10.75 5.50
C PRO A 29 11.84 10.57 5.54
N TYR A 30 12.55 11.19 4.60
CA TYR A 30 14.01 11.16 4.57
C TYR A 30 14.63 11.90 5.77
N SER A 31 13.85 12.79 6.39
CA SER A 31 14.26 13.63 7.51
C SER A 31 13.07 13.97 8.41
N TYR A 32 13.34 14.26 9.69
CA TYR A 32 12.34 14.78 10.63
C TYR A 32 11.60 16.02 10.11
N PHE A 33 12.29 16.86 9.33
CA PHE A 33 11.69 18.04 8.71
C PHE A 33 10.60 17.71 7.69
N ASP A 34 10.63 16.51 7.09
CA ASP A 34 9.64 16.10 6.09
C ASP A 34 8.34 15.58 6.74
N MET A 35 8.30 15.45 8.08
CA MET A 35 7.13 14.90 8.77
C MET A 35 5.88 15.77 8.64
N GLU A 36 6.02 17.09 8.53
CA GLU A 36 4.89 18.01 8.40
C GLU A 36 4.26 17.96 7.00
N ASP A 37 5.02 17.55 5.99
CA ASP A 37 4.58 17.45 4.59
C ASP A 37 4.22 16.01 4.15
N LEU A 38 4.20 15.06 5.10
CA LEU A 38 3.90 13.66 4.82
C LEU A 38 2.48 13.49 4.27
N LYS A 39 2.38 13.29 2.97
CA LYS A 39 1.15 12.85 2.32
C LYS A 39 1.03 11.33 2.36
N PRO A 40 -0.16 10.79 2.67
CA PRO A 40 -0.38 9.36 2.58
C PRO A 40 -0.22 8.91 1.13
N LEU A 41 0.32 7.71 0.93
CA LEU A 41 0.32 7.03 -0.37
C LEU A 41 -1.07 6.52 -0.71
N CYS A 42 -1.70 5.87 0.26
CA CYS A 42 -3.07 5.39 0.17
C CYS A 42 -3.68 5.20 1.56
N GLN A 43 -5.00 5.15 1.58
CA GLN A 43 -5.81 4.84 2.73
C GLN A 43 -6.43 3.46 2.57
N LEU A 44 -6.47 2.72 3.67
CA LEU A 44 -7.04 1.39 3.78
C LEU A 44 -8.19 1.45 4.78
N THR A 45 -9.38 1.04 4.37
CA THR A 45 -10.54 0.97 5.28
C THR A 45 -11.17 -0.41 5.18
N LEU A 46 -11.20 -1.13 6.30
CA LEU A 46 -11.85 -2.44 6.34
C LEU A 46 -13.35 -2.25 6.64
N THR A 47 -14.21 -2.68 5.74
CA THR A 47 -15.66 -2.58 5.86
C THR A 47 -16.30 -3.97 5.84
N THR A 48 -17.61 -4.05 6.10
CA THR A 48 -18.37 -5.31 5.97
C THR A 48 -18.38 -5.85 4.55
N GLN A 49 -18.23 -4.98 3.55
CA GLN A 49 -18.16 -5.36 2.14
C GLN A 49 -16.77 -5.86 1.73
N GLY A 50 -15.73 -5.51 2.48
CA GLY A 50 -14.36 -5.88 2.19
C GLY A 50 -13.36 -4.76 2.51
N LEU A 51 -12.16 -4.88 1.95
CA LEU A 51 -11.08 -3.91 2.15
C LEU A 51 -11.14 -2.86 1.03
N GLN A 52 -11.42 -1.62 1.41
CA GLN A 52 -11.31 -0.47 0.52
C GLN A 52 -9.87 0.03 0.51
N ILE A 53 -9.32 0.20 -0.69
CA ILE A 53 -8.00 0.78 -0.93
C ILE A 53 -8.21 2.06 -1.73
N SER A 54 -7.86 3.19 -1.15
CA SER A 54 -8.04 4.51 -1.74
C SER A 54 -6.67 5.19 -1.93
N PRO A 55 -6.12 5.21 -3.15
CA PRO A 55 -4.85 5.90 -3.41
C PRO A 55 -5.03 7.41 -3.24
N GLU A 56 -4.00 8.08 -2.73
CA GLU A 56 -3.97 9.54 -2.66
C GLU A 56 -3.82 10.14 -4.06
N SER A 57 -4.29 11.38 -4.25
CA SER A 57 -4.24 12.04 -5.56
C SER A 57 -2.81 12.16 -6.09
N GLY A 58 -2.56 11.62 -7.29
CA GLY A 58 -1.23 11.60 -7.90
C GLY A 58 -0.31 10.46 -7.44
N SER A 59 -0.76 9.60 -6.53
CA SER A 59 -0.03 8.39 -6.13
C SER A 59 -0.30 7.23 -7.08
N HIS A 60 0.73 6.41 -7.31
CA HIS A 60 0.65 5.23 -8.16
C HIS A 60 0.82 3.96 -7.31
N ILE A 61 -0.30 3.31 -6.99
CA ILE A 61 -0.31 2.05 -6.23
C ILE A 61 -0.76 0.91 -7.14
N GLU A 62 -0.04 -0.21 -7.06
CA GLU A 62 -0.44 -1.45 -7.70
C GLU A 62 -0.65 -2.54 -6.65
N LEU A 63 -1.67 -3.36 -6.85
CA LEU A 63 -1.90 -4.58 -6.09
C LEU A 63 -1.36 -5.76 -6.88
N GLN A 64 -0.51 -6.55 -6.25
CA GLN A 64 0.03 -7.76 -6.85
C GLN A 64 -0.01 -8.95 -5.90
N ASN A 65 0.04 -10.15 -6.45
CA ASN A 65 0.31 -11.34 -5.64
C ASN A 65 1.80 -11.41 -5.25
N LYS A 66 2.12 -12.28 -4.28
CA LYS A 66 3.52 -12.48 -3.81
C LYS A 66 4.50 -12.80 -4.95
N GLU A 67 4.06 -13.54 -5.96
CA GLU A 67 4.86 -13.98 -7.11
C GLU A 67 4.96 -12.92 -8.23
N ALA A 68 4.27 -11.78 -8.09
CA ALA A 68 4.14 -10.75 -9.12
C ALA A 68 3.62 -11.25 -10.49
N SER A 69 2.98 -12.42 -10.54
CA SER A 69 2.39 -12.99 -11.75
C SER A 69 1.02 -12.37 -12.10
N THR A 70 0.39 -11.67 -11.16
CA THR A 70 -0.83 -10.90 -11.42
C THR A 70 -0.71 -9.54 -10.76
N THR A 71 -0.83 -8.48 -11.55
CA THR A 71 -0.78 -7.09 -11.11
C THR A 71 -2.06 -6.36 -11.49
N ALA A 72 -2.47 -5.41 -10.65
CA ALA A 72 -3.65 -4.60 -10.85
C ALA A 72 -3.40 -3.18 -10.37
N LYS A 73 -3.43 -2.23 -11.31
CA LYS A 73 -3.30 -0.79 -10.99
C LYS A 73 -4.49 -0.31 -10.18
N ILE A 74 -4.21 0.48 -9.13
CA ILE A 74 -5.20 1.15 -8.28
C ILE A 74 -4.94 2.65 -8.42
N ILE A 75 -5.61 3.24 -9.43
CA ILE A 75 -5.57 4.68 -9.75
C ILE A 75 -6.74 5.46 -9.11
N SER A 76 -7.72 4.75 -8.56
CA SER A 76 -8.87 5.29 -7.85
C SER A 76 -9.31 4.30 -6.77
N SER A 77 -10.23 4.74 -5.90
CA SER A 77 -10.74 3.90 -4.81
C SER A 77 -11.25 2.56 -5.34
N ARG A 78 -10.75 1.46 -4.77
CA ARG A 78 -11.06 0.10 -5.18
C ARG A 78 -11.38 -0.76 -3.96
N MET A 79 -12.48 -1.51 -4.06
CA MET A 79 -12.89 -2.47 -3.03
C MET A 79 -12.41 -3.88 -3.39
N LEU A 80 -11.64 -4.50 -2.51
CA LEU A 80 -11.42 -5.94 -2.49
C LEU A 80 -12.56 -6.57 -1.71
N LYS A 81 -13.48 -7.24 -2.41
CA LYS A 81 -14.69 -7.76 -1.79
C LYS A 81 -14.36 -8.90 -0.82
N ALA A 82 -15.09 -8.99 0.29
CA ALA A 82 -14.96 -10.07 1.26
C ALA A 82 -15.20 -11.46 0.63
N GLU A 83 -16.09 -11.54 -0.37
CA GLU A 83 -16.34 -12.75 -1.15
C GLU A 83 -15.13 -13.24 -1.96
N GLN A 84 -14.18 -12.33 -2.25
CA GLN A 84 -12.95 -12.64 -2.99
C GLN A 84 -11.81 -13.06 -2.06
N LYS A 85 -12.06 -13.14 -0.75
CA LYS A 85 -11.11 -13.56 0.27
C LYS A 85 -10.70 -15.01 0.00
N LYS A 86 -9.45 -15.24 -0.39
CA LYS A 86 -8.92 -16.56 -0.80
C LYS A 86 -7.72 -16.99 0.05
N GLN A 87 -7.49 -16.33 1.20
CA GLN A 87 -6.30 -16.50 2.04
C GLN A 87 -4.99 -16.35 1.26
N LYS A 88 -5.02 -15.55 0.19
CA LYS A 88 -3.85 -15.33 -0.66
C LYS A 88 -3.04 -14.18 -0.10
N THR A 89 -1.71 -14.31 -0.18
CA THR A 89 -0.81 -13.21 0.15
C THR A 89 -0.80 -12.22 -1.01
N LEU A 90 -1.31 -11.03 -0.74
CA LEU A 90 -1.29 -9.89 -1.64
C LEU A 90 -0.34 -8.83 -1.10
N GLN A 91 0.17 -7.99 -1.98
CA GLN A 91 1.02 -6.87 -1.62
C GLN A 91 0.65 -5.64 -2.45
N LEU A 92 0.59 -4.49 -1.78
CA LEU A 92 0.55 -3.18 -2.39
C LEU A 92 1.98 -2.76 -2.68
N CYS A 93 2.21 -2.24 -3.88
CA CYS A 93 3.50 -1.77 -4.33
C CYS A 93 3.39 -0.32 -4.81
N ASN A 94 4.35 0.48 -4.37
CA ASN A 94 4.55 1.83 -4.85
C ASN A 94 5.60 1.82 -5.97
N PHE A 95 5.38 2.59 -7.02
CA PHE A 95 6.33 2.77 -8.10
C PHE A 95 6.78 4.24 -8.12
N PRO A 96 8.06 4.53 -7.82
CA PRO A 96 8.54 5.90 -7.80
C PRO A 96 8.54 6.45 -9.24
N LEU A 97 7.72 7.49 -9.44
CA LEU A 97 7.57 8.27 -10.67
C LEU A 97 7.06 7.45 -11.86
N ALA A 98 5.90 7.87 -12.39
CA ALA A 98 5.31 7.32 -13.61
C ALA A 98 6.30 7.42 -14.78
N GLY A 99 7.09 6.36 -15.02
CA GLY A 99 7.91 6.20 -16.22
C GLY A 99 9.41 5.93 -16.03
N GLN A 100 9.99 5.93 -14.82
CA GLN A 100 11.45 5.79 -14.66
C GLN A 100 11.94 4.52 -13.97
N GLN A 101 11.10 3.74 -13.29
CA GLN A 101 11.52 2.47 -12.71
C GLN A 101 10.51 1.34 -12.94
N THR A 102 11.02 0.19 -13.37
CA THR A 102 10.27 -1.08 -13.51
C THR A 102 10.15 -1.83 -12.18
N ILE A 103 10.80 -1.35 -11.12
CA ILE A 103 10.85 -2.01 -9.83
C ILE A 103 9.82 -1.36 -8.90
N GLY A 104 8.79 -2.12 -8.55
CA GLY A 104 7.81 -1.73 -7.55
C GLY A 104 8.33 -2.08 -6.15
N TYR A 105 8.23 -1.12 -5.24
CA TYR A 105 8.60 -1.30 -3.84
C TYR A 105 7.37 -1.76 -3.06
N PRO A 106 7.37 -2.95 -2.44
CA PRO A 106 6.25 -3.39 -1.62
C PRO A 106 6.12 -2.49 -0.39
N VAL A 107 4.96 -1.85 -0.24
CA VAL A 107 4.66 -0.94 0.86
C VAL A 107 3.77 -1.56 1.93
N TRP A 108 2.99 -2.58 1.56
CA TRP A 108 2.16 -3.30 2.51
C TRP A 108 1.84 -4.70 2.00
N ARG A 109 1.93 -5.72 2.87
CA ARG A 109 1.63 -7.11 2.55
C ARG A 109 0.57 -7.64 3.51
N PHE A 110 -0.43 -8.31 2.97
CA PHE A 110 -1.55 -8.81 3.75
C PHE A 110 -2.08 -10.12 3.19
N LYS A 111 -2.73 -10.90 4.05
CA LYS A 111 -3.53 -12.05 3.63
C LYS A 111 -4.96 -11.58 3.41
N TRP A 112 -5.44 -11.70 2.18
CA TRP A 112 -6.85 -11.56 1.86
C TRP A 112 -7.46 -12.96 1.80
#